data_AF-A0A1E4HHQ0-F1
#
_entry.id   AF-A0A1E4HHQ0-F1
#
_cell.length_a   1.000
_cell.length_b   1.000
_cell.length_c   1.000
_cell.angle_alpha   90.00
_cell.angle_beta   90.00
_cell.angle_gamma   90.00
#
_symmetry.space_group_name_H-M   'P 1'
#
loop_
_entity.id
_entity.type
_entity.pdbx_description
1 polymer ?
#
loop_
_entity_poly.entity_id
_entity_poly.type
_entity_poly.pdbx_seq_one_letter_code
_entity_poly.pdbx_strand_id
1 'polypeptide(L)'
;QGTMPVDARTHQPYGLLHGGASVALAETLGSTAAMLTLDPDQELAVGLDINANHIRGVRSGTVTGTARMLHIGRTTQVWEIRIEDEDGALVCISRITMAVIAARGMGTR
;
A
#
# COMPACT_ATOMS: atom_id res chain seq x y z
N GLN A 1 -9.81 -2.08 -0.18
CA GLN A 1 -9.29 -2.55 -1.49
C GLN A 1 -9.17 -1.36 -2.42
N GLY A 2 -8.36 -1.46 -3.47
CA GLY A 2 -8.28 -0.44 -4.52
C GLY A 2 -7.61 -1.01 -5.77
N THR A 3 -7.77 -0.32 -6.89
CA THR A 3 -7.32 -0.79 -8.20
C THR A 3 -6.35 0.19 -8.85
N MET A 4 -5.48 -0.31 -9.72
CA MET A 4 -4.58 0.50 -10.51
C MET A 4 -4.49 -0.03 -11.94
N PRO A 5 -4.64 0.81 -12.97
CA PRO A 5 -4.49 0.37 -14.36
C PRO A 5 -3.04 -0.01 -14.65
N VAL A 6 -2.83 -0.99 -15.50
CA VAL A 6 -1.52 -1.38 -16.03
C VAL A 6 -1.41 -0.88 -17.47
N ASP A 7 -0.92 0.34 -17.62
CA ASP A 7 -0.65 0.98 -18.90
C ASP A 7 0.60 1.88 -18.84
N ALA A 8 0.83 2.68 -19.87
CA ALA A 8 1.98 3.57 -20.01
C ALA A 8 2.26 4.47 -18.79
N ARG A 9 1.25 4.79 -17.96
CA ARG A 9 1.42 5.58 -16.73
C ARG A 9 2.11 4.82 -15.59
N THR A 10 2.05 3.48 -15.65
CA THR A 10 2.51 2.55 -14.60
C THR A 10 3.52 1.54 -15.11
N HIS A 11 3.83 1.56 -16.40
CA HIS A 11 4.83 0.70 -17.00
C HIS A 11 6.24 1.13 -16.61
N GLN A 12 7.10 0.15 -16.42
CA GLN A 12 8.54 0.33 -16.51
C GLN A 12 8.97 0.28 -18.00
N PRO A 13 10.20 0.73 -18.36
CA PRO A 13 10.65 0.89 -19.75
C PRO A 13 10.48 -0.32 -20.71
N TYR A 14 10.35 -1.53 -20.20
CA TYR A 14 10.14 -2.78 -20.93
C TYR A 14 8.66 -3.21 -21.02
N GLY A 15 7.72 -2.33 -20.69
CA GLY A 15 6.28 -2.56 -20.90
C GLY A 15 5.60 -3.52 -19.91
N LEU A 16 6.24 -3.77 -18.76
CA LEU A 16 5.61 -4.46 -17.62
C LEU A 16 5.18 -3.44 -16.57
N LEU A 17 4.27 -3.82 -15.68
CA LEU A 17 3.97 -3.06 -14.47
C LEU A 17 5.26 -2.78 -13.68
N HIS A 18 5.51 -1.51 -13.36
CA HIS A 18 6.65 -1.07 -12.58
C HIS A 18 6.52 -1.54 -11.13
N GLY A 19 7.58 -2.11 -10.56
CA GLY A 19 7.58 -2.59 -9.16
C GLY A 19 7.22 -1.48 -8.17
N GLY A 20 7.82 -0.30 -8.33
CA GLY A 20 7.46 0.91 -7.58
C GLY A 20 6.00 1.38 -7.72
N ALA A 21 5.33 1.14 -8.86
CA ALA A 21 3.90 1.44 -8.99
C ALA A 21 3.06 0.48 -8.12
N SER A 22 3.45 -0.79 -8.04
CA SER A 22 2.84 -1.75 -7.11
C SER A 22 3.04 -1.31 -5.65
N VAL A 23 4.24 -0.83 -5.31
CA VAL A 23 4.53 -0.29 -3.96
C VAL A 23 3.71 0.98 -3.69
N ALA A 24 3.55 1.87 -4.66
CA ALA A 24 2.69 3.06 -4.51
C ALA A 24 1.22 2.69 -4.23
N LEU A 25 0.67 1.68 -4.92
CA LEU A 25 -0.66 1.15 -4.63
C LEU A 25 -0.72 0.54 -3.22
N ALA A 26 0.28 -0.25 -2.82
CA ALA A 26 0.34 -0.86 -1.51
C ALA A 26 0.46 0.18 -0.37
N GLU A 27 1.34 1.17 -0.51
CA GLU A 27 1.52 2.28 0.42
C GLU A 27 0.22 3.07 0.59
N THR A 28 -0.45 3.39 -0.51
CA THR A 28 -1.75 4.10 -0.50
C THR A 28 -2.78 3.30 0.29
N LEU A 29 -2.94 2.01 -0.02
CA LEU A 29 -3.91 1.15 0.65
C LEU A 29 -3.60 0.93 2.12
N GLY A 30 -2.35 0.66 2.47
CA GLY A 30 -1.92 0.47 3.86
C GLY A 30 -2.05 1.74 4.69
N SER A 31 -1.67 2.90 4.13
CA SER A 31 -1.81 4.19 4.81
C SER A 31 -3.27 4.55 5.02
N THR A 32 -4.11 4.41 4.00
CA THR A 32 -5.56 4.63 4.13
C THR A 32 -6.18 3.67 5.13
N ALA A 33 -5.84 2.38 5.07
CA ALA A 33 -6.36 1.40 6.03
C ALA A 33 -5.99 1.75 7.47
N ALA A 34 -4.74 2.14 7.72
CA ALA A 34 -4.29 2.55 9.05
C ALA A 34 -4.98 3.83 9.54
N MET A 35 -5.12 4.83 8.68
CA MET A 35 -5.84 6.07 9.01
C MET A 35 -7.30 5.81 9.38
N LEU A 36 -7.96 4.86 8.74
CA LEU A 36 -9.35 4.50 9.01
C LEU A 36 -9.55 3.78 10.36
N THR A 37 -8.49 3.37 11.05
CA THR A 37 -8.58 2.77 12.40
C THR A 37 -8.32 3.76 13.52
N LEU A 38 -8.04 5.03 13.21
CA LEU A 38 -7.63 6.05 14.17
C LEU A 38 -8.68 7.14 14.30
N ASP A 39 -8.64 7.86 15.43
CA ASP A 39 -9.35 9.13 15.57
C ASP A 39 -8.48 10.26 14.96
N PRO A 40 -8.88 10.86 13.82
CA PRO A 40 -8.06 11.86 13.12
C PRO A 40 -7.84 13.15 13.91
N ASP A 41 -8.65 13.42 14.94
CA ASP A 41 -8.44 14.58 15.82
C ASP A 41 -7.34 14.33 16.87
N GLN A 42 -6.98 13.07 17.09
CA GLN A 42 -6.02 12.64 18.12
C GLN A 42 -4.76 12.02 17.54
N GLU A 43 -4.89 11.22 16.48
CA GLU A 43 -3.85 10.34 15.97
C GLU A 43 -3.78 10.36 14.44
N LEU A 44 -2.58 10.16 13.91
CA LEU A 44 -2.31 10.02 12.48
C LEU A 44 -1.37 8.82 12.26
N ALA A 45 -1.46 8.21 11.08
CA ALA A 45 -0.56 7.17 10.62
C ALA A 45 0.36 7.70 9.53
N VAL A 46 1.67 7.46 9.66
CA VAL A 46 2.68 7.78 8.62
C VAL A 46 3.49 6.53 8.28
N GLY A 47 3.87 6.36 7.01
CA GLY A 47 4.67 5.23 6.56
C GLY A 47 6.03 5.19 7.27
N LEU A 48 6.41 4.03 7.82
CA LEU A 48 7.67 3.83 8.52
C LEU A 48 8.62 2.89 7.76
N ASP A 49 8.11 1.77 7.27
CA ASP A 49 8.84 0.78 6.47
C ASP A 49 7.88 0.12 5.49
N ILE A 50 8.33 -0.12 4.27
CA ILE A 50 7.60 -0.91 3.29
C ILE A 50 8.55 -1.84 2.55
N ASN A 51 8.13 -3.09 2.37
CA ASN A 51 8.82 -4.08 1.55
C ASN A 51 7.83 -4.79 0.64
N ALA A 52 8.32 -5.33 -0.47
CA ALA A 52 7.52 -6.05 -1.43
C ALA A 52 8.32 -7.11 -2.18
N ASN A 53 7.64 -8.20 -2.55
CA ASN A 53 8.14 -9.19 -3.50
C ASN A 53 7.26 -9.18 -4.76
N HIS A 54 7.88 -8.96 -5.91
CA HIS A 54 7.22 -9.01 -7.21
C HIS A 54 7.22 -10.46 -7.74
N ILE A 55 6.04 -11.07 -7.82
CA ILE A 55 5.85 -12.51 -8.07
C ILE A 55 5.58 -12.78 -9.56
N ARG A 56 4.77 -11.93 -10.20
CA ARG A 56 4.37 -12.08 -11.61
C ARG A 56 4.39 -10.72 -12.31
N GLY A 57 4.84 -10.71 -13.57
CA GLY A 57 4.78 -9.52 -14.42
C GLY A 57 3.42 -9.39 -15.12
N VAL A 58 2.88 -8.17 -15.17
CA VAL A 58 1.63 -7.83 -15.86
C VAL A 58 1.91 -6.79 -16.94
N ARG A 59 1.30 -6.92 -18.13
CA ARG A 59 1.52 -6.00 -19.27
C ARG A 59 0.36 -5.04 -19.53
N SER A 60 -0.85 -5.43 -19.17
CA SER A 60 -2.07 -4.68 -19.47
C SER A 60 -3.17 -5.05 -18.49
N GLY A 61 -4.29 -4.33 -18.54
CA GLY A 61 -5.46 -4.60 -17.69
C GLY A 61 -5.41 -3.79 -16.40
N THR A 62 -5.95 -4.36 -15.32
CA THR A 62 -6.02 -3.72 -14.00
C THR A 62 -5.46 -4.66 -12.94
N VAL A 63 -4.74 -4.14 -11.95
CA VAL A 63 -4.39 -4.89 -10.74
C VAL A 63 -5.21 -4.41 -9.55
N THR A 64 -5.58 -5.34 -8.67
CA THR A 64 -6.36 -5.08 -7.46
C THR A 64 -5.51 -5.32 -6.22
N GLY A 65 -5.32 -4.29 -5.41
CA GLY A 65 -4.69 -4.38 -4.11
C GLY A 65 -5.71 -4.57 -2.97
N THR A 66 -5.43 -5.50 -2.07
CA THR A 66 -6.22 -5.77 -0.86
C THR A 66 -5.33 -5.67 0.38
N ALA A 67 -5.54 -4.63 1.18
CA ALA A 67 -4.92 -4.49 2.49
C ALA A 67 -5.65 -5.33 3.54
N ARG A 68 -4.89 -6.08 4.35
CA ARG A 68 -5.36 -6.83 5.50
C ARG A 68 -4.47 -6.55 6.70
N MET A 69 -5.12 -6.35 7.84
CA MET A 69 -4.43 -6.09 9.10
C MET A 69 -3.63 -7.31 9.53
N LEU A 70 -2.35 -7.12 9.86
CA LEU A 70 -1.54 -8.13 10.56
C LEU A 70 -1.37 -7.77 12.04
N HIS A 71 -1.24 -6.49 12.36
CA HIS A 71 -1.09 -5.99 13.73
C HIS A 71 -1.61 -4.55 13.85
N ILE A 72 -2.36 -4.24 14.92
CA ILE A 72 -2.68 -2.87 15.34
C ILE A 72 -2.25 -2.71 16.79
N GLY A 73 -1.23 -1.88 16.98
CA GLY A 73 -0.73 -1.46 18.28
C GLY A 73 -0.93 0.03 18.50
N ARG A 74 -0.50 0.51 19.67
CA ARG A 74 -0.62 1.92 20.07
C ARG A 74 0.29 2.87 19.28
N THR A 75 1.47 2.39 18.87
CA THR A 75 2.50 3.22 18.21
C THR A 75 2.87 2.71 16.82
N THR A 76 2.45 1.49 16.47
CA THR A 76 2.70 0.91 15.16
C THR A 76 1.52 0.08 14.68
N GLN A 77 1.34 0.01 13.37
CA GLN A 77 0.47 -0.95 12.72
C GLN A 77 1.23 -1.66 11.61
N VAL A 78 0.86 -2.91 11.31
CA VAL A 78 1.45 -3.69 10.23
C VAL A 78 0.32 -4.22 9.35
N TRP A 79 0.44 -3.98 8.04
CA TRP A 79 -0.54 -4.36 7.03
C TRP A 79 0.10 -5.21 5.95
N GLU A 80 -0.57 -6.28 5.56
CA GLU A 80 -0.28 -7.05 4.36
C GLU A 80 -1.10 -6.47 3.20
N ILE A 81 -0.49 -6.26 2.05
CA ILE A 81 -1.19 -5.92 0.82
C ILE A 81 -0.89 -6.98 -0.23
N ARG A 82 -1.94 -7.70 -0.63
CA ARG A 82 -1.92 -8.60 -1.78
C ARG A 82 -2.38 -7.84 -3.01
N ILE A 83 -1.57 -7.83 -4.06
CA ILE A 83 -1.91 -7.27 -5.37
C ILE A 83 -2.05 -8.41 -6.35
N GLU A 84 -3.24 -8.54 -6.92
CA GLU A 84 -3.64 -9.63 -7.82
C GLU A 84 -4.10 -9.05 -9.17
N ASP A 85 -3.92 -9.80 -10.27
CA ASP A 85 -4.45 -9.44 -11.59
C ASP A 85 -5.95 -9.80 -11.70
N GLU A 86 -6.54 -9.59 -12.89
CA GLU A 86 -7.96 -9.82 -13.14
C GLU A 86 -8.38 -11.29 -13.01
N ASP A 87 -7.44 -12.22 -13.17
CA ASP A 87 -7.64 -13.66 -12.98
C ASP A 87 -7.43 -14.09 -11.52
N GLY A 88 -7.14 -13.14 -10.61
CA GLY A 88 -6.87 -13.39 -9.20
C GLY A 88 -5.46 -13.96 -8.94
N ALA A 89 -4.56 -13.91 -9.91
CA ALA A 89 -3.21 -14.43 -9.73
C ALA A 89 -2.34 -13.41 -8.99
N LEU A 90 -1.55 -13.86 -8.02
CA LEU A 90 -0.69 -12.98 -7.22
C LEU A 90 0.39 -12.32 -8.10
N VAL A 91 0.39 -10.99 -8.12
CA VAL A 91 1.32 -10.12 -8.85
C VAL A 91 2.41 -9.62 -7.92
N CYS A 92 2.01 -9.09 -6.77
CA CYS A 92 2.92 -8.52 -5.77
C CYS A 92 2.35 -8.77 -4.37
N ILE A 93 3.21 -9.15 -3.44
CA ILE A 93 2.91 -9.16 -2.01
C ILE A 93 3.74 -8.08 -1.35
N SER A 94 3.11 -7.24 -0.53
CA SER A 94 3.78 -6.18 0.21
C SER A 94 3.40 -6.22 1.69
N ARG A 95 4.33 -5.80 2.54
CA ARG A 95 4.07 -5.51 3.95
C ARG A 95 4.51 -4.08 4.24
N ILE A 96 3.62 -3.30 4.83
CA ILE A 96 3.90 -1.94 5.27
C ILE A 96 3.73 -1.83 6.79
N THR A 97 4.66 -1.13 7.41
CA THR A 97 4.61 -0.71 8.81
C THR A 97 4.27 0.77 8.86
N MET A 98 3.25 1.12 9.63
CA MET A 98 2.81 2.48 9.87
C MET A 98 3.20 2.90 11.29
N ALA A 99 3.75 4.08 11.47
CA ALA A 99 3.91 4.71 12.78
C ALA A 99 2.62 5.47 13.12
N VAL A 100 2.09 5.27 14.33
CA VAL A 100 0.97 6.03 14.88
C VAL A 100 1.52 7.15 15.75
N ILE A 101 1.17 8.39 15.43
CA ILE A 101 1.65 9.60 16.09
C ILE A 101 0.49 10.49 16.51
N ALA A 102 0.70 11.37 17.49
CA ALA A 102 -0.32 12.34 17.89
C ALA A 102 -0.55 13.39 16.79
N ALA A 103 -1.81 13.65 16.42
CA ALA A 103 -2.21 14.62 15.40
C ALA A 103 -1.73 16.04 15.70
N ARG A 104 -1.64 16.40 16.99
CA ARG A 104 -1.15 17.72 17.45
C ARG A 104 0.34 17.96 17.21
N GLY A 105 1.12 16.93 16.89
CA GLY A 105 2.57 17.02 16.65
C GLY A 105 2.97 17.55 15.27
N MET A 106 2.02 17.71 14.32
CA MET A 106 2.29 18.23 12.98
C MET A 106 1.98 19.73 12.80
N GLY A 107 1.63 20.43 13.89
CA GLY A 107 1.51 21.89 13.88
C GLY A 107 2.88 22.54 13.64
N THR A 108 3.04 23.16 12.47
CA THR A 108 4.11 24.11 12.07
C THR A 108 5.44 23.96 12.81
N ARG A 109 6.39 23.25 12.18
CA ARG A 109 7.77 23.72 12.21
C ARG A 109 7.95 24.82 11.17
#